data_AF-A0A785ETP0-F1
#
_entry.id   AF-A0A785ETP0-F1
#
_cell.length_a   1.000
_cell.length_b   1.000
_cell.length_c   1.000
_cell.angle_alpha   90.00
_cell.angle_beta   90.00
_cell.angle_gamma   90.00
#
_symmetry.space_group_name_H-M   'P 1'
#
loop_
_entity.id
_entity.type
_entity.pdbx_description
1 polymer ?
#
loop_
_entity_poly.entity_id
_entity_poly.type
_entity_poly.pdbx_seq_one_letter_code
_entity_poly.pdbx_strand_id
1 'polypeptide(L)'
;TEKENPVVNINFYSEIINSIILFHYPDLKFENVYGTYPILLKKKFNAQKFVEFKGAPSVKSSTRIDNVIHKYSITRDDIIYANQKYLIEHTLFADSLISILLRIDKPDNARIFIKPHPKEPKKNINAIQKAIKKAKCRDIILITEPDFLIEPVIKKAKIKHLIGLTSSSLVYAPLVSKRCQSYSIAPLMIKLCDNDKSQKGINTLRLHFDILKNFDNVKILSDDITSPSLHDKRIFLGE
;
A
#
# COMPACT_ATOMS: atom_id res chain seq x y z
N THR A 1 -9.97 -33.75 34.77
CA THR A 1 -8.92 -32.73 34.53
C THR A 1 -9.08 -32.26 33.09
N GLU A 2 -9.67 -31.09 32.91
CA GLU A 2 -9.90 -30.47 31.60
C GLU A 2 -8.55 -30.24 30.92
N LYS A 3 -8.39 -30.76 29.70
CA LYS A 3 -7.26 -30.41 28.83
C LYS A 3 -7.55 -29.01 28.30
N GLU A 4 -6.79 -28.04 28.74
CA GLU A 4 -6.75 -26.70 28.15
C GLU A 4 -6.45 -26.86 26.65
N ASN A 5 -7.43 -26.54 25.80
CA ASN A 5 -7.19 -26.34 24.38
C ASN A 5 -6.25 -25.14 24.26
N PRO A 6 -5.08 -25.25 23.61
CA PRO A 6 -4.21 -24.11 23.41
C PRO A 6 -4.93 -23.15 22.45
N VAL A 7 -5.54 -22.11 23.01
CA VAL A 7 -6.03 -20.96 22.24
C VAL A 7 -4.79 -20.21 21.78
N VAL A 8 -4.29 -20.55 20.59
CA VAL A 8 -3.20 -19.81 19.96
C VAL A 8 -3.79 -18.49 19.45
N ASN A 9 -3.76 -17.48 20.31
CA ASN A 9 -4.25 -16.14 20.01
C ASN A 9 -3.16 -15.38 19.23
N ILE A 10 -3.10 -15.58 17.91
CA ILE A 10 -2.13 -14.88 17.07
C ILE A 10 -2.65 -13.48 16.76
N ASN A 11 -2.26 -12.51 17.59
CA ASN A 11 -2.50 -11.08 17.33
C ASN A 11 -1.59 -10.59 16.19
N PHE A 12 -2.11 -10.57 14.97
CA PHE A 12 -1.43 -10.02 13.79
C PHE A 12 -1.47 -8.48 13.78
N TYR A 13 -0.68 -7.85 14.64
CA TYR A 13 -0.35 -6.43 14.51
C TYR A 13 0.98 -6.29 13.78
N SER A 14 0.92 -5.64 12.61
CA SER A 14 2.04 -5.24 11.75
C SER A 14 2.95 -6.36 11.25
N GLU A 15 2.58 -7.00 10.13
CA GLU A 15 3.46 -7.51 9.06
C GLU A 15 2.65 -8.43 8.13
N ILE A 16 1.65 -7.87 7.44
CA ILE A 16 0.70 -8.66 6.61
C ILE A 16 1.38 -9.45 5.50
N ILE A 17 2.58 -9.03 5.09
CA ILE A 17 3.35 -9.76 4.09
C ILE A 17 4.13 -10.94 4.70
N ASN A 18 4.63 -10.82 5.94
CA ASN A 18 5.16 -12.00 6.66
C ASN A 18 4.04 -12.92 7.14
N SER A 19 2.84 -12.37 7.36
CA SER A 19 1.64 -13.14 7.76
C SER A 19 1.11 -14.04 6.65
N ILE A 20 1.35 -13.69 5.39
CA ILE A 20 0.95 -14.51 4.24
C ILE A 20 2.03 -15.55 3.89
N ILE A 21 3.24 -15.45 4.47
CA ILE A 21 4.40 -16.30 4.11
C ILE A 21 4.62 -17.51 5.04
N LEU A 22 4.01 -17.62 6.23
CA LEU A 22 4.37 -18.70 7.15
C LEU A 22 3.18 -19.46 7.75
N PHE A 23 2.53 -20.27 6.92
CA PHE A 23 1.97 -21.55 7.39
C PHE A 23 2.40 -22.66 6.43
N HIS A 24 3.58 -23.23 6.67
CA HIS A 24 4.03 -24.53 6.12
C HIS A 24 3.39 -25.69 6.91
N TYR A 25 2.09 -25.60 7.17
CA TYR A 25 1.33 -26.67 7.81
C TYR A 25 -0.05 -26.80 7.13
N PRO A 26 -0.09 -27.29 5.88
CA PRO A 26 -1.34 -27.46 5.14
C PRO A 26 -2.33 -28.41 5.84
N ASP A 27 -1.84 -29.22 6.79
CA ASP A 27 -2.63 -30.24 7.50
C ASP A 27 -3.25 -29.76 8.82
N LEU A 28 -2.99 -28.51 9.24
CA LEU A 28 -3.62 -27.97 10.44
C LEU A 28 -5.12 -27.76 10.19
N LYS A 29 -5.93 -28.46 11.00
CA LYS A 29 -7.37 -28.26 11.09
C LYS A 29 -7.65 -27.21 12.16
N PHE A 30 -8.26 -26.10 11.75
CA PHE A 30 -8.67 -25.04 12.66
C PHE A 30 -10.17 -25.17 12.96
N GLU A 31 -10.58 -24.89 14.19
CA GLU A 31 -12.01 -24.78 14.49
C GLU A 31 -12.58 -23.50 13.87
N ASN A 32 -11.90 -22.38 14.10
CA ASN A 32 -12.30 -21.06 13.63
C ASN A 32 -11.11 -20.31 13.01
N VAL A 33 -11.34 -19.67 11.86
CA VAL A 33 -10.36 -18.78 11.21
C VAL A 33 -10.96 -17.38 11.12
N TYR A 34 -10.28 -16.41 11.72
CA TYR A 34 -10.68 -15.01 11.73
C TYR A 34 -9.77 -14.21 10.80
N GLY A 35 -10.36 -13.41 9.91
CA GLY A 35 -9.56 -12.50 9.10
C GLY A 35 -10.38 -11.56 8.22
N THR A 36 -9.69 -10.59 7.64
CA THR A 36 -10.32 -9.50 6.87
C THR A 36 -10.96 -9.99 5.57
N TYR A 37 -10.43 -11.06 4.97
CA TYR A 37 -10.95 -11.63 3.71
C TYR A 37 -11.22 -13.14 3.86
N PRO A 38 -12.34 -13.54 4.50
CA PRO A 38 -12.68 -14.94 4.73
C PRO A 38 -12.71 -15.80 3.46
N ILE A 39 -13.13 -15.21 2.33
CA ILE A 39 -13.20 -15.90 1.03
C ILE A 39 -11.81 -16.36 0.57
N LEU A 40 -10.77 -15.56 0.77
CA LEU A 40 -9.40 -15.94 0.42
C LEU A 40 -8.85 -17.02 1.37
N LEU A 41 -9.19 -16.94 2.66
CA LEU A 41 -8.77 -17.89 3.68
C LEU A 41 -9.39 -19.28 3.47
N LYS A 42 -10.66 -19.35 3.03
CA LYS A 42 -11.35 -20.60 2.68
C LYS A 42 -10.65 -21.41 1.59
N LYS A 43 -9.90 -20.75 0.70
CA LYS A 43 -9.13 -21.42 -0.37
C LYS A 43 -7.82 -22.05 0.12
N LYS A 44 -7.40 -21.76 1.36
CA LYS A 44 -6.06 -22.10 1.88
C LYS A 44 -6.07 -22.92 3.16
N PHE A 45 -7.05 -22.70 4.03
CA PHE A 45 -7.12 -23.37 5.33
C PHE A 45 -8.28 -24.35 5.39
N ASN A 46 -8.09 -25.45 6.13
CA ASN A 46 -9.16 -26.35 6.50
C ASN A 46 -9.73 -25.91 7.86
N ALA A 47 -10.94 -25.34 7.85
CA ALA A 47 -11.59 -24.90 9.09
C ALA A 47 -13.11 -25.07 9.06
N GLN A 48 -13.72 -25.25 10.23
CA GLN A 48 -15.19 -25.36 10.34
C GLN A 48 -15.88 -24.01 10.11
N LYS A 49 -15.29 -22.92 10.61
CA LYS A 49 -15.86 -21.58 10.51
C LYS A 49 -14.84 -20.55 10.05
N PHE A 50 -15.28 -19.67 9.16
CA PHE A 50 -14.52 -18.50 8.72
C PHE A 50 -15.31 -17.24 9.07
N VAL A 51 -14.71 -16.36 9.86
CA VAL A 51 -15.37 -15.16 10.37
C VAL A 51 -14.66 -13.92 9.83
N GLU A 52 -15.44 -13.00 9.26
CA GLU A 52 -14.92 -11.69 8.88
C GLU A 52 -14.51 -10.93 10.15
N PHE A 53 -13.22 -10.68 10.28
CA PHE A 53 -12.67 -9.84 11.33
C PHE A 53 -12.15 -8.54 10.71
N LYS A 54 -12.90 -7.45 10.92
CA LYS A 54 -12.51 -6.11 10.44
C LYS A 54 -11.44 -5.54 11.36
N GLY A 55 -10.22 -6.07 11.25
CA GLY A 55 -9.03 -5.55 11.92
C GLY A 55 -8.52 -4.24 11.33
N ALA A 56 -9.22 -3.64 10.36
CA ALA A 56 -8.94 -2.29 9.91
C ALA A 56 -8.90 -1.40 11.16
N PRO A 57 -7.76 -0.77 11.47
CA PRO A 57 -7.53 -0.13 12.76
C PRO A 57 -8.72 0.78 13.02
N SER A 58 -9.42 0.57 14.16
CA SER A 58 -10.56 1.40 14.53
C SER A 58 -10.11 2.84 14.35
N VAL A 59 -10.63 3.52 13.32
CA VAL A 59 -10.16 4.84 12.94
C VAL A 59 -10.73 5.81 13.96
N LYS A 60 -10.16 5.78 15.18
CA LYS A 60 -10.44 6.76 16.20
C LYS A 60 -9.82 8.04 15.72
N SER A 61 -10.65 9.07 15.65
CA SER A 61 -10.18 10.43 15.44
C SER A 61 -9.07 10.74 16.45
N SER A 62 -7.89 11.13 15.96
CA SER A 62 -6.86 11.71 16.80
C SER A 62 -6.51 13.10 16.30
N THR A 63 -6.22 13.99 17.24
CA THR A 63 -5.74 15.35 17.00
C THR A 63 -4.52 15.35 16.09
N ARG A 64 -3.67 14.33 16.19
CA ARG A 64 -2.50 14.13 15.31
C ARG A 64 -2.88 14.02 13.83
N ILE A 65 -3.93 13.26 13.49
CA ILE A 65 -4.36 13.12 12.09
C ILE A 65 -4.96 14.43 11.58
N ASP A 66 -5.72 15.13 12.42
CA ASP A 66 -6.27 16.45 12.05
C ASP A 66 -5.16 17.46 11.80
N ASN A 67 -4.12 17.47 12.64
CA ASN A 67 -2.95 18.32 12.47
C ASN A 67 -2.20 18.03 11.15
N VAL A 68 -2.04 16.75 10.77
CA VAL A 68 -1.44 16.37 9.48
C VAL A 68 -2.30 16.89 8.32
N ILE A 69 -3.60 16.62 8.33
CA ILE A 69 -4.51 17.06 7.26
C ILE A 69 -4.49 18.59 7.15
N HIS A 70 -4.57 19.31 8.26
CA HIS A 70 -4.55 20.76 8.29
C HIS A 70 -3.22 21.34 7.79
N LYS A 71 -2.08 20.84 8.30
CA LYS A 71 -0.74 21.34 7.95
C LYS A 71 -0.46 21.28 6.45
N TYR A 72 -0.88 20.22 5.78
CA TYR A 72 -0.68 20.05 4.33
C TYR A 72 -1.89 20.48 3.50
N SER A 73 -2.98 20.88 4.17
CA SER A 73 -4.28 21.16 3.55
C SER A 73 -4.72 20.00 2.65
N ILE A 74 -4.63 18.76 3.15
CA ILE A 74 -4.95 17.55 2.37
C ILE A 74 -6.45 17.51 2.11
N THR A 75 -6.81 17.34 0.85
CA THR A 75 -8.19 17.30 0.36
C THR A 75 -8.50 15.97 -0.31
N ARG A 76 -9.78 15.76 -0.62
CA ARG A 76 -10.27 14.57 -1.32
C ARG A 76 -9.71 14.38 -2.75
N ASP A 77 -9.23 15.47 -3.35
CA ASP A 77 -8.75 15.49 -4.75
C ASP A 77 -7.23 15.24 -4.82
N ASP A 78 -6.57 15.20 -3.66
CA ASP A 78 -5.18 14.77 -3.55
C ASP A 78 -5.05 13.24 -3.60
N ILE A 79 -3.86 12.80 -3.96
CA ILE A 79 -3.45 11.41 -4.08
C ILE A 79 -2.44 11.11 -2.99
N ILE A 80 -2.55 9.92 -2.39
CA ILE A 80 -1.56 9.45 -1.42
C ILE A 80 -0.70 8.37 -2.05
N TYR A 81 0.61 8.44 -1.88
CA TYR A 81 1.53 7.34 -2.10
C TYR A 81 2.04 6.79 -0.75
N ALA A 82 1.69 5.54 -0.43
CA ALA A 82 2.15 4.85 0.78
C ALA A 82 3.48 4.14 0.50
N ASN A 83 4.59 4.73 0.97
CA ASN A 83 5.92 4.19 0.73
C ASN A 83 6.19 2.90 1.53
N GLN A 84 7.02 2.05 0.97
CA GLN A 84 7.53 0.85 1.62
C GLN A 84 9.03 0.74 1.43
N LYS A 85 9.67 0.08 2.39
CA LYS A 85 11.10 -0.18 2.37
C LYS A 85 11.39 -1.47 1.62
N TYR A 86 12.19 -1.37 0.56
CA TYR A 86 12.82 -2.50 -0.13
C TYR A 86 14.33 -2.33 -0.12
N LEU A 87 15.07 -3.44 -0.25
CA LEU A 87 16.52 -3.41 -0.40
C LEU A 87 16.91 -3.08 -1.85
N ILE A 88 16.54 -1.87 -2.28
CA ILE A 88 16.88 -1.27 -3.57
C ILE A 88 17.80 -0.08 -3.28
N GLU A 89 18.75 0.20 -4.17
CA GLU A 89 19.62 1.36 -4.04
C GLU A 89 18.75 2.64 -3.91
N HIS A 90 19.06 3.48 -2.92
CA HIS A 90 18.14 4.51 -2.44
C HIS A 90 17.97 5.67 -3.42
N THR A 91 19.02 6.00 -4.17
CA THR A 91 18.96 7.05 -5.21
C THR A 91 18.18 6.55 -6.42
N LEU A 92 18.47 5.33 -6.87
CA LEU A 92 17.74 4.66 -7.95
C LEU A 92 16.25 4.51 -7.62
N PHE A 93 15.92 4.06 -6.41
CA PHE A 93 14.55 3.94 -5.95
C PHE A 93 13.84 5.29 -5.96
N ALA A 94 14.47 6.33 -5.43
CA ALA A 94 13.90 7.67 -5.36
C ALA A 94 13.67 8.27 -6.76
N ASP A 95 14.68 8.23 -7.62
CA ASP A 95 14.58 8.75 -9.00
C ASP A 95 13.52 7.97 -9.80
N SER A 96 13.45 6.64 -9.66
CA SER A 96 12.44 5.81 -10.30
C SER A 96 11.03 6.11 -9.79
N LEU A 97 10.86 6.24 -8.47
CA LEU A 97 9.58 6.59 -7.86
C LEU A 97 9.06 7.93 -8.39
N ILE A 98 9.88 8.98 -8.33
CA ILE A 98 9.47 10.30 -8.81
C ILE A 98 9.20 10.26 -10.32
N SER A 99 10.01 9.56 -11.10
CA SER A 99 9.77 9.37 -12.54
C SER A 99 8.43 8.69 -12.84
N ILE A 100 8.01 7.72 -12.03
CA ILE A 100 6.69 7.08 -12.16
C ILE A 100 5.58 8.07 -11.77
N LEU A 101 5.68 8.69 -10.61
CA LEU A 101 4.64 9.58 -10.08
C LEU A 101 4.37 10.79 -10.98
N LEU A 102 5.40 11.31 -11.65
CA LEU A 102 5.26 12.40 -12.63
C LEU A 102 4.49 12.02 -13.89
N ARG A 103 4.45 10.73 -14.25
CA ARG A 103 3.73 10.24 -15.43
C ARG A 103 2.28 9.88 -15.14
N ILE A 104 1.89 9.85 -13.86
CA ILE A 104 0.51 9.54 -13.48
C ILE A 104 -0.36 10.69 -13.96
N ASP A 105 -1.29 10.34 -14.85
CA ASP A 105 -2.32 11.26 -15.30
C ASP A 105 -3.29 11.50 -14.14
N LYS A 106 -3.28 12.74 -13.67
CA LYS A 106 -3.94 13.22 -12.46
C LYS A 106 -4.70 14.51 -12.79
N PRO A 107 -5.79 14.83 -12.08
CA PRO A 107 -6.45 16.12 -12.22
C PRO A 107 -5.47 17.30 -12.04
N ASP A 108 -5.68 18.40 -12.78
CA ASP A 108 -4.76 19.56 -12.85
C ASP A 108 -4.32 20.12 -11.49
N ASN A 109 -5.17 19.99 -10.46
CA ASN A 109 -4.91 20.50 -9.11
C ASN A 109 -4.60 19.41 -8.07
N ALA A 110 -4.52 18.13 -8.48
CA ALA A 110 -4.22 17.04 -7.57
C ALA A 110 -2.75 17.03 -7.18
N ARG A 111 -2.44 16.99 -5.88
CA ARG A 111 -1.08 16.78 -5.37
C ARG A 111 -0.88 15.33 -4.98
N ILE A 112 0.34 14.84 -5.07
CA ILE A 112 0.73 13.50 -4.64
C ILE A 112 1.52 13.62 -3.33
N PHE A 113 0.95 13.13 -2.24
CA PHE A 113 1.63 13.07 -0.95
C PHE A 113 2.33 11.73 -0.76
N ILE A 114 3.65 11.75 -0.72
CA ILE A 114 4.47 10.60 -0.35
C ILE A 114 4.49 10.51 1.17
N LYS A 115 3.96 9.41 1.72
CA LYS A 115 4.06 9.07 3.13
C LYS A 115 5.16 8.00 3.32
N PRO A 116 6.29 8.33 3.96
CA PRO A 116 7.31 7.34 4.32
C PRO A 116 6.80 6.22 5.22
N HIS A 117 7.50 5.09 5.22
CA HIS A 117 7.31 4.08 6.26
C HIS A 117 7.79 4.65 7.63
N PRO A 118 7.13 4.34 8.75
CA PRO A 118 7.57 4.75 10.11
C PRO A 118 9.06 4.57 10.38
N LYS A 119 9.58 3.40 9.98
CA LYS A 119 10.99 3.00 10.13
C LYS A 119 11.85 3.27 8.89
N GLU A 120 11.46 4.22 8.04
CA GLU A 120 12.23 4.57 6.84
C GLU A 120 13.58 5.20 7.23
N PRO A 121 14.72 4.70 6.71
CA PRO A 121 16.01 5.32 6.99
C PRO A 121 16.07 6.76 6.48
N LYS A 122 16.69 7.67 7.26
CA LYS A 122 16.90 9.08 6.85
C LYS A 122 17.55 9.22 5.48
N LYS A 123 18.46 8.31 5.12
CA LYS A 123 19.09 8.29 3.78
C LYS A 123 18.08 8.13 2.64
N ASN A 124 17.04 7.31 2.82
CA ASN A 124 15.99 7.08 1.82
C ASN A 124 15.07 8.30 1.73
N ILE A 125 14.70 8.88 2.88
CA ILE A 125 13.93 10.14 2.96
C ILE A 125 14.68 11.26 2.21
N ASN A 126 15.97 11.41 2.48
CA ASN A 126 16.82 12.42 1.84
C ASN A 126 16.94 12.19 0.32
N ALA A 127 17.02 10.93 -0.12
CA ALA A 127 17.04 10.59 -1.54
C ALA A 127 15.74 11.00 -2.25
N ILE A 128 14.59 10.69 -1.65
CA ILE A 128 13.28 11.11 -2.16
C ILE A 128 13.18 12.64 -2.23
N GLN A 129 13.59 13.35 -1.17
CA GLN A 129 13.62 14.81 -1.18
C GLN A 129 14.51 15.39 -2.28
N LYS A 130 15.69 14.80 -2.51
CA LYS A 130 16.59 15.20 -3.59
C LYS A 130 15.97 14.95 -4.97
N ALA A 131 15.33 13.80 -5.18
CA ALA A 131 14.66 13.46 -6.42
C ALA A 131 13.50 14.42 -6.74
N ILE A 132 12.68 14.79 -5.74
CA ILE A 132 11.61 15.80 -5.90
C ILE A 132 12.21 17.15 -6.33
N LYS A 133 13.27 17.61 -5.64
CA LYS A 133 13.95 18.88 -5.98
C LYS A 133 14.54 18.86 -7.39
N LYS A 134 15.20 17.75 -7.78
CA LYS A 134 15.79 17.54 -9.11
C LYS A 134 14.73 17.60 -10.21
N ALA A 135 13.56 17.02 -9.97
CA ALA A 135 12.43 17.06 -10.90
C ALA A 135 11.77 18.45 -11.03
N LYS A 136 12.09 19.41 -10.14
CA LYS A 136 11.49 20.75 -10.09
C LYS A 136 9.95 20.73 -10.03
N CYS A 137 9.37 19.67 -9.47
CA CYS A 137 7.92 19.52 -9.34
C CYS A 137 7.44 20.05 -7.98
N ARG A 138 6.32 20.80 -7.99
CA ARG A 138 5.69 21.33 -6.77
C ARG A 138 4.54 20.46 -6.26
N ASP A 139 4.00 19.59 -7.11
CA ASP A 139 2.80 18.81 -6.82
C ASP A 139 3.10 17.50 -6.09
N ILE A 140 4.38 17.10 -5.99
CA ILE A 140 4.80 15.94 -5.21
C ILE A 140 5.35 16.41 -3.87
N ILE A 141 4.69 16.04 -2.79
CA ILE A 141 4.99 16.53 -1.44
C ILE A 141 5.35 15.36 -0.54
N LEU A 142 6.47 15.46 0.17
CA LEU A 142 6.87 14.48 1.16
C LEU A 142 6.29 14.85 2.54
N ILE A 143 5.51 13.94 3.12
CA ILE A 143 5.03 14.07 4.50
C ILE A 143 6.19 13.72 5.45
N THR A 144 6.47 14.59 6.42
CA THR A 144 7.64 14.47 7.32
C THR A 144 7.28 14.14 8.76
N GLU A 145 5.98 14.11 9.07
CA GLU A 145 5.47 13.85 10.39
C GLU A 145 5.77 12.42 10.78
N PRO A 146 6.17 12.21 12.04
CA PRO A 146 6.48 10.87 12.51
C PRO A 146 5.23 9.98 12.47
N ASP A 147 5.47 8.68 12.54
CA ASP A 147 4.58 7.53 12.74
C ASP A 147 3.08 7.82 12.92
N PHE A 148 2.35 7.81 11.80
CA PHE A 148 0.88 7.74 11.81
C PHE A 148 0.40 6.70 10.80
N LEU A 149 -0.81 6.19 10.97
CA LEU A 149 -1.45 5.29 9.99
C LEU A 149 -2.06 6.10 8.85
N ILE A 150 -2.05 5.58 7.62
CA ILE A 150 -2.59 6.34 6.49
C ILE A 150 -4.11 6.22 6.38
N GLU A 151 -4.66 5.12 6.86
CA GLU A 151 -6.07 4.77 6.83
C GLU A 151 -6.96 5.86 7.47
N PRO A 152 -6.59 6.45 8.63
CA PRO A 152 -7.29 7.63 9.15
C PRO A 152 -7.31 8.86 8.24
N VAL A 153 -6.21 9.15 7.54
CA VAL A 153 -6.15 10.26 6.58
C VAL A 153 -7.08 9.99 5.40
N ILE A 154 -7.03 8.76 4.86
CA ILE A 154 -7.92 8.33 3.76
C ILE A 154 -9.39 8.53 4.14
N LYS A 155 -9.77 8.12 5.35
CA LYS A 155 -11.15 8.26 5.85
C LYS A 155 -11.55 9.72 6.02
N LYS A 156 -10.74 10.51 6.73
CA LYS A 156 -11.08 11.88 7.13
C LYS A 156 -11.03 12.85 5.94
N ALA A 157 -9.96 12.82 5.16
CA ALA A 157 -9.81 13.67 3.97
C ALA A 157 -10.63 13.16 2.78
N LYS A 158 -11.27 11.98 2.88
CA LYS A 158 -12.06 11.33 1.83
C LYS A 158 -11.24 11.15 0.54
N ILE A 159 -9.99 10.73 0.71
CA ILE A 159 -9.07 10.44 -0.40
C ILE A 159 -9.70 9.44 -1.37
N LYS A 160 -9.61 9.75 -2.66
CA LYS A 160 -10.14 8.90 -3.75
C LYS A 160 -9.10 7.92 -4.30
N HIS A 161 -7.81 8.25 -4.23
CA HIS A 161 -6.75 7.46 -4.84
C HIS A 161 -5.61 7.21 -3.86
N LEU A 162 -5.31 5.94 -3.62
CA LEU A 162 -4.13 5.48 -2.90
C LEU A 162 -3.22 4.70 -3.85
N ILE A 163 -1.95 5.08 -3.91
CA ILE A 163 -0.92 4.39 -4.69
C ILE A 163 0.09 3.77 -3.72
N GLY A 164 0.67 2.65 -4.11
CA GLY A 164 1.79 2.04 -3.39
C GLY A 164 2.48 1.00 -4.26
N LEU A 165 3.49 0.34 -3.69
CA LEU A 165 4.09 -0.83 -4.33
C LEU A 165 3.24 -2.05 -4.03
N THR A 166 3.26 -2.50 -2.78
CA THR A 166 2.55 -3.68 -2.29
C THR A 166 2.09 -3.48 -0.84
N SER A 167 1.79 -2.23 -0.47
CA SER A 167 1.44 -1.88 0.91
C SER A 167 0.14 -2.54 1.28
N SER A 168 0.05 -3.07 2.50
CA SER A 168 -1.23 -3.58 3.03
C SER A 168 -2.29 -2.48 3.07
N SER A 169 -1.90 -1.21 3.14
CA SER A 169 -2.83 -0.09 3.02
C SER A 169 -3.61 -0.10 1.69
N LEU A 170 -3.06 -0.66 0.60
CA LEU A 170 -3.77 -0.84 -0.68
C LEU A 170 -4.95 -1.82 -0.54
N VAL A 171 -4.77 -2.84 0.30
CA VAL A 171 -5.81 -3.83 0.58
C VAL A 171 -6.87 -3.26 1.53
N TYR A 172 -6.49 -2.41 2.48
CA TYR A 172 -7.40 -1.91 3.52
C TYR A 172 -8.08 -0.58 3.19
N ALA A 173 -7.53 0.23 2.30
CA ALA A 173 -8.10 1.53 1.98
C ALA A 173 -9.57 1.47 1.52
N PRO A 174 -9.99 0.52 0.66
CA PRO A 174 -11.40 0.38 0.28
C PRO A 174 -12.33 -0.04 1.42
N LEU A 175 -11.80 -0.75 2.43
CA LEU A 175 -12.55 -1.14 3.63
C LEU A 175 -12.79 0.05 4.55
N VAL A 176 -11.85 0.98 4.57
CA VAL A 176 -11.91 2.20 5.41
C VAL A 176 -12.70 3.32 4.72
N SER A 177 -12.60 3.40 3.39
CA SER A 177 -13.37 4.32 2.54
C SER A 177 -13.72 3.62 1.24
N LYS A 178 -15.01 3.29 1.05
CA LYS A 178 -15.51 2.62 -0.18
C LYS A 178 -15.26 3.42 -1.47
N ARG A 179 -14.95 4.72 -1.36
CA ARG A 179 -14.65 5.61 -2.49
C ARG A 179 -13.16 5.63 -2.85
N CYS A 180 -12.30 5.09 -1.99
CA CYS A 180 -10.87 5.06 -2.22
C CYS A 180 -10.52 3.86 -3.11
N GLN A 181 -10.01 4.14 -4.29
CA GLN A 181 -9.43 3.15 -5.19
C GLN A 181 -7.94 3.00 -4.90
N SER A 182 -7.45 1.75 -4.93
CA SER A 182 -6.05 1.44 -4.62
C SER A 182 -5.31 0.95 -5.86
N TYR A 183 -4.09 1.44 -6.03
CA TYR A 183 -3.27 1.24 -7.22
C TYR A 183 -1.88 0.73 -6.83
N SER A 184 -1.43 -0.34 -7.48
CA SER A 184 -0.05 -0.81 -7.37
C SER A 184 0.77 -0.35 -8.57
N ILE A 185 1.91 0.29 -8.30
CA ILE A 185 2.94 0.61 -9.32
C ILE A 185 4.15 -0.33 -9.24
N ALA A 186 4.02 -1.47 -8.55
CA ALA A 186 5.12 -2.42 -8.37
C ALA A 186 5.74 -2.91 -9.70
N PRO A 187 4.98 -3.23 -10.76
CA PRO A 187 5.56 -3.65 -12.04
C PRO A 187 6.49 -2.59 -12.65
N LEU A 188 6.10 -1.31 -12.60
CA LEU A 188 6.90 -0.20 -13.09
C LEU A 188 8.19 -0.05 -12.28
N MET A 189 8.10 -0.15 -10.96
CA MET A 189 9.26 -0.08 -10.08
C MET A 189 10.23 -1.24 -10.31
N ILE A 190 9.71 -2.46 -10.48
CA ILE A 190 10.51 -3.65 -10.81
C ILE A 190 11.28 -3.38 -12.11
N LYS A 191 10.59 -2.98 -13.17
CA LYS A 191 11.19 -2.71 -14.49
C LYS A 191 12.30 -1.66 -14.45
N LEU A 192 12.12 -0.57 -13.68
CA LEU A 192 13.10 0.52 -13.59
C LEU A 192 14.29 0.21 -12.68
N CYS A 193 14.11 -0.68 -11.69
CA CYS A 193 15.12 -0.96 -10.67
C CYS A 193 15.78 -2.35 -10.82
N ASP A 194 15.45 -3.11 -11.87
CA ASP A 194 16.00 -4.46 -12.10
C ASP A 194 17.48 -4.37 -12.52
N ASN A 195 18.38 -4.48 -11.54
CA ASN A 195 19.83 -4.58 -11.73
C ASN A 195 20.47 -5.44 -10.66
N ASP A 196 21.71 -5.88 -10.92
CA ASP A 196 22.47 -6.80 -10.05
C ASP A 196 22.53 -6.33 -8.59
N LYS A 197 22.69 -5.03 -8.35
CA LYS A 197 22.81 -4.45 -7.00
C LYS A 197 21.48 -4.44 -6.24
N SER A 198 20.36 -4.54 -6.93
CA SER A 198 19.01 -4.43 -6.34
C SER A 198 18.24 -5.75 -6.34
N GLN A 199 18.80 -6.84 -6.89
CA GLN A 199 18.13 -8.13 -7.08
C GLN A 199 17.42 -8.64 -5.81
N LYS A 200 18.07 -8.56 -4.65
CA LYS A 200 17.45 -8.99 -3.39
C LYS A 200 16.18 -8.20 -3.07
N GLY A 201 16.20 -6.87 -3.22
CA GLY A 201 15.02 -6.04 -3.03
C GLY A 201 13.94 -6.26 -4.08
N ILE A 202 14.33 -6.47 -5.34
CA ILE A 202 13.42 -6.75 -6.45
C ILE A 202 12.71 -8.09 -6.28
N ASN A 203 13.43 -9.14 -5.87
CA ASN A 203 12.82 -10.45 -5.61
C ASN A 203 11.84 -10.39 -4.44
N THR A 204 12.16 -9.65 -3.37
CA THR A 204 11.20 -9.40 -2.28
C THR A 204 9.98 -8.63 -2.78
N LEU A 205 10.17 -7.60 -3.61
CA LEU A 205 9.07 -6.84 -4.21
C LEU A 205 8.18 -7.72 -5.10
N ARG A 206 8.76 -8.61 -5.92
CA ARG A 206 8.03 -9.60 -6.74
C ARG A 206 7.17 -10.52 -5.88
N LEU A 207 7.75 -11.11 -4.84
CA LEU A 207 7.01 -11.99 -3.91
C LEU A 207 5.84 -11.25 -3.26
N HIS A 208 6.08 -10.03 -2.77
CA HIS A 208 5.06 -9.20 -2.15
C HIS A 208 3.96 -8.81 -3.16
N PHE A 209 4.33 -8.60 -4.42
CA PHE A 209 3.41 -8.28 -5.50
C PHE A 209 2.56 -9.50 -5.89
N ASP A 210 3.14 -10.69 -5.89
CA ASP A 210 2.41 -11.94 -6.12
C ASP A 210 1.31 -12.17 -5.08
N ILE A 211 1.58 -11.83 -3.82
CA ILE A 211 0.58 -11.82 -2.76
C ILE A 211 -0.52 -10.80 -3.06
N LEU A 212 -0.14 -9.56 -3.41
CA LEU A 212 -1.07 -8.46 -3.66
C LEU A 212 -2.08 -8.77 -4.78
N LYS A 213 -1.67 -9.52 -5.81
CA LYS A 213 -2.53 -9.93 -6.93
C LYS A 213 -3.74 -10.79 -6.51
N ASN A 214 -3.75 -11.34 -5.30
CA ASN A 214 -4.90 -12.10 -4.79
C ASN A 214 -6.05 -11.20 -4.31
N PHE A 215 -5.90 -9.88 -4.33
CA PHE A 215 -6.89 -8.90 -3.86
C PHE A 215 -7.48 -8.11 -5.03
N ASP A 216 -8.68 -8.47 -5.45
CA ASP A 216 -9.38 -7.88 -6.61
C ASP A 216 -9.58 -6.35 -6.51
N ASN A 217 -9.55 -5.80 -5.30
CA ASN A 217 -9.73 -4.38 -5.04
C ASN A 217 -8.47 -3.53 -5.30
N VAL A 218 -7.35 -4.13 -5.70
CA VAL A 218 -6.10 -3.43 -6.02
C VAL A 218 -5.89 -3.43 -7.53
N LYS A 219 -6.04 -2.26 -8.16
CA LYS A 219 -5.76 -2.08 -9.60
C LYS A 219 -4.25 -2.09 -9.82
N ILE A 220 -3.80 -2.80 -10.85
CA ILE A 220 -2.38 -2.84 -11.22
C ILE A 220 -2.13 -1.82 -12.31
N LEU A 221 -1.17 -0.91 -12.09
CA LEU A 221 -0.69 0.02 -13.10
C LEU A 221 0.54 -0.62 -13.78
N SER A 222 0.31 -1.25 -14.92
CA SER A 222 1.34 -1.88 -15.76
C SER A 222 1.19 -1.43 -17.22
N ASP A 223 2.28 -0.90 -17.78
CA ASP A 223 2.55 -0.64 -19.20
C ASP A 223 1.38 -0.09 -20.06
N ASP A 224 1.20 1.23 -19.97
CA ASP A 224 1.45 2.14 -21.09
C ASP A 224 2.26 3.30 -20.49
N ILE A 225 3.55 3.42 -20.86
CA ILE A 225 4.48 4.44 -20.34
C ILE A 225 4.01 5.89 -20.67
N THR A 226 2.97 6.02 -21.50
CA THR A 226 2.43 7.28 -22.01
C THR A 226 1.52 8.01 -21.03
N SER A 227 0.86 7.33 -20.07
CA SER A 227 0.25 7.91 -18.86
C SER A 227 -0.68 6.89 -18.17
N PRO A 228 -0.28 6.27 -17.03
CA PRO A 228 -1.23 5.54 -16.20
C PRO A 228 -2.28 6.52 -15.66
N SER A 229 -3.52 6.38 -16.12
CA SER A 229 -4.63 7.27 -15.75
C SER A 229 -5.36 6.78 -14.51
N LEU A 230 -5.65 7.72 -13.62
CA LEU A 230 -6.54 7.51 -12.48
C LEU A 230 -8.02 7.75 -12.85
N HIS A 231 -8.31 8.11 -14.11
CA HIS A 231 -9.68 8.28 -14.60
C HIS A 231 -10.30 6.92 -14.99
N ASP A 232 -11.53 6.67 -14.54
CA ASP A 232 -12.32 5.45 -14.86
C ASP A 232 -12.80 5.38 -16.35
N LYS A 233 -12.17 6.10 -17.29
CA LYS A 233 -12.57 6.12 -18.70
C LYS A 233 -11.44 5.66 -19.63
N ARG A 234 -11.40 4.35 -19.91
CA ARG A 234 -11.24 3.86 -21.28
C ARG A 234 -12.48 3.02 -21.62
N ILE A 235 -13.60 3.70 -21.85
CA ILE A 235 -14.63 3.14 -22.71
C ILE A 235 -14.03 3.27 -24.11
N PHE A 236 -13.50 2.17 -24.64
CA PHE A 236 -13.30 2.06 -26.08
C PHE A 236 -14.70 2.13 -26.70
N LEU A 237 -15.10 3.31 -27.16
CA LEU A 237 -16.07 3.39 -28.23
C LEU A 237 -15.29 2.96 -29.47
N GLY A 238 -15.57 1.75 -29.93
CA GLY A 238 -15.10 1.29 -31.23
C GLY A 238 -15.71 2.18 -32.31
N GLU A 239 -14.85 2.68 -33.19
CA GLU A 239 -15.22 2.88 -34.59
C GLU A 239 -15.17 1.53 -35.32
#